data_AF-A0A268HCQ3-F1
#
_entry.id   AF-A0A268HCQ3-F1
#
_cell.length_a   1.000
_cell.length_b   1.000
_cell.length_c   1.000
_cell.angle_alpha   90.00
_cell.angle_beta   90.00
_cell.angle_gamma   90.00
#
_symmetry.space_group_name_H-M   'P 1'
#
loop_
_entity.id
_entity.type
_entity.pdbx_description
1 polymer ?
#
loop_
_entity_poly.entity_id
_entity_poly.type
_entity_poly.pdbx_seq_one_letter_code
_entity_poly.pdbx_strand_id
1 'polypeptide(L)' 'MVKNNSDGWLWTYNSANWDDKAIKLKPGEAFTITKELTVSGSKMYQIISGLYITASTKYVEISK' A
#
# COMPACT_ATOMS: atom_id res chain seq x y z
N MET A 1 0.58 -8.24 -2.89
CA MET A 1 0.90 -8.79 -1.56
C MET A 1 1.94 -7.92 -0.87
N VAL A 2 1.88 -7.81 0.46
CA VAL A 2 2.89 -7.10 1.26
C VAL A 2 4.15 -7.97 1.39
N LYS A 3 5.32 -7.41 1.07
CA LYS A 3 6.61 -8.09 1.18
C LYS A 3 7.15 -8.06 2.60
N ASN A 4 7.98 -9.05 2.95
CA ASN A 4 8.84 -8.96 4.11
C ASN A 4 9.75 -7.72 3.96
N ASN A 5 9.76 -6.86 4.97
CA ASN A 5 10.56 -5.65 5.01
C ASN A 5 11.17 -5.47 6.42
N SER A 6 12.19 -4.63 6.54
CA SER A 6 12.91 -4.39 7.81
C SER A 6 12.01 -3.87 8.94
N ASP A 7 10.94 -3.17 8.58
CA ASP A 7 9.98 -2.59 9.52
C ASP A 7 8.93 -3.60 9.98
N GLY A 8 8.91 -4.79 9.39
CA GLY A 8 7.97 -5.89 9.67
C GLY A 8 6.52 -5.62 9.29
N TRP A 9 6.17 -4.45 8.76
CA TRP A 9 4.80 -4.00 8.51
C TRP A 9 4.73 -3.02 7.34
N LEU A 10 3.54 -2.86 6.73
CA LEU A 10 3.27 -1.81 5.73
C LEU A 10 2.17 -0.87 6.23
N TRP A 11 2.39 0.44 6.14
CA TRP A 11 1.37 1.44 6.43
C TRP A 11 0.31 1.52 5.32
N THR A 12 -0.94 1.64 5.73
CA THR A 12 -2.07 2.06 4.89
C THR A 12 -2.46 3.51 5.21
N TYR A 13 -3.29 4.09 4.35
CA TYR A 13 -3.75 5.47 4.45
C TYR A 13 -5.25 5.56 4.19
N ASN A 14 -5.96 6.48 4.86
CA ASN A 14 -7.41 6.67 4.67
C ASN A 14 -7.73 7.41 3.37
N SER A 15 -6.79 8.23 2.90
CA SER A 15 -6.88 8.98 1.65
C SER A 15 -5.57 8.87 0.85
N ALA A 16 -5.56 9.39 -0.37
CA ALA A 16 -4.38 9.49 -1.22
C ALA A 16 -3.41 10.59 -0.71
N ASN A 17 -3.00 10.48 0.56
CA ASN A 17 -2.13 11.40 1.28
C ASN A 17 -1.21 10.61 2.22
N TRP A 18 0.11 10.84 2.12
CA TRP A 18 1.13 10.14 2.92
C TRP A 18 1.10 10.46 4.42
N ASP A 19 0.46 11.55 4.81
CA ASP A 19 0.31 11.93 6.22
C ASP A 19 -0.95 11.35 6.89
N ASP A 20 -1.90 10.87 6.09
CA ASP A 20 -3.18 10.33 6.56
C ASP A 20 -3.09 8.82 6.84
N LYS A 21 -2.18 8.45 7.75
CA LYS A 21 -1.92 7.06 8.12
C LYS A 21 -3.15 6.43 8.80
N ALA A 22 -3.48 5.21 8.39
CA ALA A 22 -4.56 4.42 8.94
C ALA A 22 -4.00 3.24 9.76
N ILE A 23 -4.17 2.01 9.26
CA ILE A 23 -3.69 0.79 9.92
C ILE A 23 -2.41 0.25 9.28
N LYS A 24 -1.77 -0.72 9.94
CA LYS A 24 -0.64 -1.47 9.39
C LYS A 24 -1.07 -2.86 8.90
N LEU A 25 -0.45 -3.31 7.82
CA LEU A 25 -0.63 -4.64 7.23
C LEU A 25 0.58 -5.52 7.52
N LYS A 26 0.37 -6.81 7.78
CA LYS A 26 1.46 -7.76 7.94
C LYS A 26 2.04 -8.18 6.58
N PRO A 27 3.33 -8.51 6.52
CA PRO A 27 3.90 -9.23 5.40
C PRO A 27 3.12 -10.51 5.09
N GLY A 28 2.98 -10.82 3.80
CA GLY A 28 2.18 -11.95 3.31
C GLY A 28 0.70 -11.62 3.10
N GLU A 29 0.19 -10.50 3.62
CA GLU A 29 -1.20 -10.12 3.35
C GLU A 29 -1.38 -9.71 1.88
N ALA A 30 -2.40 -10.26 1.23
CA ALA A 30 -2.73 -10.04 -0.18
C ALA A 30 -4.00 -9.20 -0.30
N PHE A 31 -4.02 -8.31 -1.31
CA PHE A 31 -5.12 -7.39 -1.56
C PHE A 31 -5.32 -7.19 -3.05
N THR A 32 -6.54 -6.88 -3.43
CA THR A 32 -6.89 -6.49 -4.79
C THR A 32 -6.74 -4.99 -4.94
N ILE A 33 -5.92 -4.57 -5.91
CA ILE A 33 -5.77 -3.18 -6.31
C ILE A 33 -6.98 -2.78 -7.15
N THR A 34 -7.61 -1.67 -6.81
CA THR A 34 -8.75 -1.11 -7.55
C THR A 34 -8.34 0.11 -8.39
N LYS A 35 -7.31 0.85 -7.96
CA LYS A 35 -6.85 2.05 -8.65
C LYS A 35 -5.37 2.31 -8.41
N GLU A 36 -4.68 2.88 -9.39
CA GLU A 36 -3.34 3.46 -9.25
C GLU A 36 -3.42 4.99 -9.30
N LEU A 37 -2.66 5.66 -8.44
CA LEU A 37 -2.66 7.12 -8.26
C LEU A 37 -1.23 7.64 -8.15
N THR A 38 -1.00 8.87 -8.61
CA THR A 38 0.26 9.60 -8.36
C THR A 38 0.01 10.66 -7.29
N VAL A 39 0.71 10.56 -6.17
CA VAL A 39 0.60 11.43 -4.98
C VAL A 39 1.98 11.98 -4.65
N SER A 40 2.15 13.30 -4.75
CA SER A 40 3.41 14.00 -4.49
C SER A 40 4.61 13.40 -5.26
N GLY A 41 4.39 13.04 -6.53
CA GLY A 41 5.41 12.47 -7.41
C GLY A 41 5.69 10.97 -7.23
N SER A 42 5.06 10.31 -6.25
CA SER A 42 5.17 8.86 -6.02
C SER A 42 3.85 8.15 -6.28
N LYS A 43 3.89 6.85 -6.55
CA LYS A 43 2.69 6.06 -6.83
C LYS A 43 2.07 5.45 -5.57
N MET A 44 0.74 5.41 -5.54
CA MET A 44 -0.09 4.70 -4.55
C MET A 44 -1.08 3.78 -5.24
N TYR A 45 -1.47 2.71 -4.54
CA TYR A 45 -2.60 1.86 -4.92
C TYR A 45 -3.76 2.06 -3.96
N GLN A 46 -4.96 2.23 -4.49
CA GLN A 46 -6.19 2.00 -3.72
C GLN A 46 -6.49 0.51 -3.75
N ILE A 47 -6.87 -0.05 -2.61
CA ILE A 47 -7.28 -1.45 -2.47
C ILE A 47 -8.78 -1.56 -2.22
N ILE A 48 -9.35 -2.76 -2.37
CA ILE A 48 -10.81 -2.98 -2.30
C ILE A 48 -11.46 -2.53 -0.99
N SER A 49 -10.72 -2.46 0.11
CA SER A 49 -11.20 -1.90 1.38
C SER A 49 -11.38 -0.37 1.36
N GLY A 50 -10.98 0.31 0.29
CA GLY A 50 -10.98 1.76 0.16
C GLY A 50 -9.71 2.43 0.68
N LEU A 51 -8.86 1.70 1.40
CA LEU A 51 -7.57 2.17 1.89
C LEU A 51 -6.56 2.33 0.75
N TYR A 52 -5.51 3.10 1.03
CA TYR A 52 -4.40 3.33 0.12
C TYR A 52 -3.11 2.73 0.67
N ILE A 53 -2.25 2.23 -0.22
CA ILE A 53 -0.92 1.69 0.09
C ILE A 53 0.12 2.23 -0.89
N THR A 54 1.40 2.18 -0.50
CA THR A 54 2.49 2.50 -1.43
C THR A 54 2.51 1.53 -2.62
N ALA A 55 2.78 2.06 -3.81
CA ALA A 55 3.03 1.24 -4.99
C ALA A 55 4.51 0.83 -5.14
N SER A 56 5.36 1.18 -4.18
CA SER A 56 6.79 0.86 -4.22
C SER A 56 7.03 -0.65 -4.15
N THR A 57 7.76 -1.17 -5.14
CA THR A 57 8.17 -2.59 -5.22
C THR A 57 9.10 -3.03 -4.08
N LYS A 58 9.58 -2.08 -3.26
CA LYS A 58 10.27 -2.36 -2.01
C LYS A 58 9.34 -3.02 -0.99
N TYR A 59 8.08 -2.58 -0.91
CA TYR A 59 7.14 -3.02 0.12
C TYR A 59 6.01 -3.91 -0.41
N VAL A 60 5.68 -3.81 -1.69
CA VAL A 60 4.61 -4.59 -2.30
C VAL A 60 5.10 -5.35 -3.52
N GLU A 61 4.45 -6.48 -3.79
CA GLU A 61 4.62 -7.26 -4.99
C GLU A 61 3.27 -7.46 -5.67
N ILE A 62 3.23 -7.30 -6.99
CA ILE A 62 2.05 -7.57 -7.81
C ILE A 62 2.24 -8.93 -8.46
N SER A 63 1.41 -9.89 -8.08
CA SER A 63 1.26 -11.18 -8.76
C SER A 63 0.23 -11.04 -9.88
N LYS A 64 0.51 -11.64 -11.04
CA LYS A 64 -0.45 -11.80 -12.14
C LYS A 64 -1.23 -13.10 -11.98
#